data_AF-A0A1Z4M2X7-F1
#
_entry.id   AF-A0A1Z4M2X7-F1
#
_cell.length_a   1.000
_cell.length_b   1.000
_cell.length_c   1.000
_cell.angle_alpha   90.00
_cell.angle_beta   90.00
_cell.angle_gamma   90.00
#
_symmetry.space_group_name_H-M   'P 1'
#
loop_
_entity.id
_entity.type
_entity.pdbx_description
1 polymer ?
#
loop_
_entity_poly.entity_id
_entity_poly.type
_entity_poly.pdbx_seq_one_letter_code
_entity_poly.pdbx_strand_id
1 'polypeptide(L)'
;MEEKLIRNLERIMFTVKQLRETAKSMGLIRLSKLRKAELDALVKAKLTGKEIPLQHLKPTVICKQFLNTRFVEWKCENLNFLTVELLKNMCSLKGFKRSGKKSELINRFVTAQALCNVLRQYTKDDIQLLADSYKGRELKEMLKKARTVHKVSVVPVKYAMAAGLISWRDGCLSRGMRFYKECKEQLRVIKERRRQAESQELVAA
;
A
#
# COMPACT_ATOMS: atom_id res chain seq x y z
N MET A 1 -6.19 -22.28 34.89
CA MET A 1 -4.70 -22.44 34.79
C MET A 1 -4.09 -21.48 33.77
N GLU A 2 -4.75 -21.23 32.63
CA GLU A 2 -4.28 -20.32 31.57
C GLU A 2 -4.20 -18.84 31.99
N GLU A 3 -5.14 -18.33 32.81
CA GLU A 3 -5.06 -16.95 33.32
C GLU A 3 -3.83 -16.67 34.18
N LYS A 4 -3.32 -17.69 34.89
CA LYS A 4 -2.11 -17.57 35.72
C LYS A 4 -0.84 -17.51 34.85
N LEU A 5 -0.87 -18.17 33.68
CA LEU A 5 0.19 -18.13 32.67
C LEU A 5 0.19 -16.79 31.92
N ILE A 6 -0.99 -16.27 31.56
CA ILE A 6 -1.16 -14.97 30.90
C ILE A 6 -0.72 -13.83 31.83
N ARG A 7 -1.11 -13.85 33.11
CA ARG A 7 -0.65 -12.85 34.11
C ARG A 7 0.86 -12.94 34.38
N ASN A 8 1.46 -14.14 34.29
CA ASN A 8 2.91 -14.30 34.40
C ASN A 8 3.65 -13.79 33.15
N LEU A 9 3.07 -13.90 31.96
CA LEU A 9 3.61 -13.33 30.72
C LEU A 9 3.44 -11.80 30.67
N GLU A 10 2.35 -11.27 31.23
CA GLU A 10 2.13 -9.81 31.39
C GLU A 10 3.08 -9.20 32.43
N ARG A 11 3.50 -9.96 33.45
CA ARG A 11 4.53 -9.55 34.42
C ARG A 11 5.94 -9.46 33.83
N ILE A 12 6.20 -10.13 32.71
CA ILE A 12 7.40 -9.91 31.90
C ILE A 12 7.13 -8.67 31.02
N MET A 13 6.94 -7.53 31.67
CA MET A 13 6.84 -6.23 30.99
C MET A 13 8.20 -5.93 30.37
N PHE A 14 8.40 -6.34 29.13
CA PHE A 14 9.54 -5.86 28.37
C PHE A 14 9.51 -4.33 28.37
N THR A 15 10.59 -3.75 28.86
CA THR A 15 10.83 -2.31 28.75
C THR A 15 10.84 -1.95 27.26
N VAL A 16 10.53 -0.69 26.92
CA VAL A 16 10.60 -0.22 25.52
C VAL A 16 11.97 -0.52 24.90
N LYS A 17 13.03 -0.52 25.72
CA LYS A 17 14.39 -0.89 25.33
C LYS A 17 14.48 -2.37 24.91
N GLN A 18 13.97 -3.29 25.71
CA GLN A 18 14.00 -4.73 25.39
C GLN A 18 13.12 -5.07 24.18
N LEU A 19 11.94 -4.47 24.04
CA LEU A 19 11.10 -4.65 22.84
C LEU A 19 11.85 -4.19 21.57
N ARG A 20 12.62 -3.09 21.68
CA ARG A 20 13.45 -2.59 20.57
C ARG A 20 14.63 -3.51 20.29
N GLU A 21 15.26 -4.10 21.29
CA GLU A 21 16.36 -5.06 21.12
C GLU A 21 15.87 -6.36 20.47
N THR A 22 14.74 -6.90 20.91
CA THR A 22 14.11 -8.10 20.29
C THR A 22 13.69 -7.83 18.85
N ALA A 23 13.09 -6.67 18.58
CA ALA A 23 12.71 -6.33 17.22
C ALA A 23 13.94 -6.01 16.34
N LYS A 24 15.04 -5.50 16.92
CA LYS A 24 16.33 -5.32 16.22
C LYS A 24 16.99 -6.66 15.88
N SER A 25 16.99 -7.63 16.80
CA SER A 25 17.50 -8.99 16.53
C SER A 25 16.65 -9.72 15.48
N MET A 26 15.37 -9.39 15.36
CA MET A 26 14.47 -9.83 14.29
C MET A 26 14.59 -9.07 12.96
N GLY A 27 15.59 -8.17 12.82
CA GLY A 27 15.85 -7.41 11.60
C GLY A 27 14.87 -6.26 11.32
N LEU A 28 14.15 -5.75 12.32
CA LEU A 28 13.21 -4.62 12.17
C LEU A 28 13.97 -3.29 12.41
N ILE A 29 14.47 -2.67 11.34
CA ILE A 29 15.63 -1.75 11.42
C ILE A 29 15.29 -0.30 11.88
N ARG A 30 14.03 0.13 12.04
CA ARG A 30 13.74 1.52 12.49
C ARG A 30 12.53 1.63 13.44
N LEU A 31 12.79 1.35 14.71
CA LEU A 31 11.80 1.30 15.80
C LEU A 31 11.77 2.54 16.70
N SER A 32 12.67 3.51 16.49
CA SER A 32 12.85 4.66 17.38
C SER A 32 11.63 5.57 17.49
N LYS A 33 10.69 5.51 16.53
CA LYS A 33 9.48 6.33 16.47
C LYS A 33 8.18 5.61 16.83
N LEU A 34 8.24 4.32 17.17
CA LEU A 34 7.06 3.54 17.55
C LEU A 34 6.75 3.70 19.02
N ARG A 35 5.46 3.81 19.34
CA ARG A 35 4.95 3.74 20.70
C ARG A 35 5.05 2.29 21.20
N LYS A 36 5.13 2.10 22.52
CA LYS A 36 5.27 0.78 23.17
C LYS A 36 4.22 -0.22 22.67
N ALA A 37 2.96 0.19 22.57
CA ALA A 37 1.86 -0.65 22.11
C ALA A 37 2.01 -1.13 20.65
N GLU A 38 2.54 -0.27 19.76
CA GLU A 38 2.77 -0.62 18.35
C GLU A 38 3.94 -1.61 18.23
N LEU A 39 4.98 -1.44 19.04
CA LEU A 39 6.10 -2.38 19.12
C LEU A 39 5.66 -3.75 19.65
N ASP A 40 4.87 -3.76 20.71
CA ASP A 40 4.40 -4.99 21.35
C ASP A 40 3.49 -5.78 20.41
N ALA A 41 2.60 -5.10 19.67
CA ALA A 41 1.75 -5.72 18.65
C ALA A 41 2.58 -6.34 17.51
N LEU A 42 3.65 -5.67 17.06
CA LEU A 42 4.54 -6.18 16.00
C LEU A 42 5.34 -7.41 16.45
N VAL A 43 5.87 -7.37 17.68
CA VAL A 43 6.62 -8.49 18.27
C VAL A 43 5.70 -9.69 18.48
N LYS A 44 4.51 -9.49 19.06
CA LYS A 44 3.52 -10.57 19.26
C LYS A 44 3.06 -11.20 17.95
N ALA A 45 2.75 -10.40 16.93
CA ALA A 45 2.31 -10.93 15.64
C ALA A 45 3.41 -11.78 14.97
N LYS A 46 4.67 -11.35 15.05
CA LYS A 46 5.80 -12.10 14.47
C LYS A 46 6.13 -13.38 15.23
N LEU A 47 6.02 -13.37 16.56
CA LEU A 47 6.22 -14.56 17.40
C LEU A 47 5.10 -15.60 17.24
N THR A 48 3.86 -15.14 17.05
CA THR A 48 2.69 -16.04 16.93
C THR A 48 2.38 -16.46 15.50
N GLY A 49 3.07 -15.89 14.51
CA GLY A 49 2.76 -16.07 13.08
C GLY A 49 1.38 -15.54 12.68
N LYS A 50 0.69 -14.81 13.57
CA LYS A 50 -0.66 -14.26 13.33
C LYS A 50 -0.57 -12.89 12.65
N GLU A 51 -1.66 -12.52 11.96
CA GLU A 51 -1.76 -11.22 11.27
C GLU A 51 -1.55 -10.04 12.24
N ILE A 52 -0.80 -9.04 11.77
CA ILE A 52 -0.57 -7.81 12.50
C ILE A 52 -1.89 -7.01 12.50
N PRO A 53 -2.45 -6.65 13.67
CA PRO A 53 -3.68 -5.88 13.74
C PRO A 53 -3.44 -4.46 13.22
N LEU A 54 -3.75 -4.24 11.94
CA LEU A 54 -3.54 -3.01 11.17
C LEU A 54 -4.24 -1.78 11.77
N GLN A 55 -5.25 -2.02 12.59
CA GLN A 55 -6.06 -1.00 13.29
C GLN A 55 -5.23 -0.07 14.19
N HIS A 56 -3.99 -0.44 14.52
CA HIS A 56 -3.10 0.38 15.36
C HIS A 56 -1.97 1.07 14.59
N LEU A 57 -1.81 0.83 13.28
CA LEU A 57 -0.69 1.36 12.50
C LEU A 57 -1.20 2.32 11.42
N LYS A 58 -0.63 3.53 11.36
CA LYS A 58 -0.90 4.45 10.25
C LYS A 58 -0.44 3.79 8.93
N PRO A 59 -1.19 3.85 7.82
CA PRO A 59 -0.77 3.24 6.54
C PRO A 59 0.63 3.69 6.06
N THR A 60 0.99 4.95 6.31
CA THR A 60 2.34 5.47 6.04
C THR A 60 3.42 4.88 6.95
N VAL A 61 3.07 4.51 8.19
CA VAL A 61 3.95 3.84 9.14
C VAL A 61 4.14 2.38 8.73
N ILE A 62 3.10 1.69 8.27
CA ILE A 62 3.19 0.34 7.68
C ILE A 62 4.11 0.34 6.45
N CYS A 63 3.86 1.23 5.48
CA CYS A 63 4.65 1.30 4.26
C CYS A 63 6.12 1.72 4.50
N LYS A 64 6.39 2.54 5.53
CA LYS A 64 7.74 3.04 5.84
C LYS A 64 8.51 2.09 6.77
N GLN A 65 7.84 1.30 7.60
CA GLN A 65 8.48 0.40 8.58
C GLN A 65 8.56 -1.04 8.13
N PHE A 66 7.61 -1.56 7.35
CA PHE A 66 7.68 -2.97 6.94
C PHE A 66 8.73 -3.24 5.89
N LEU A 67 9.02 -2.27 5.02
CA LEU A 67 9.80 -2.56 3.81
C LEU A 67 11.03 -1.68 3.63
N ASN A 68 11.24 -0.67 4.49
CA ASN A 68 12.38 0.27 4.47
C ASN A 68 12.75 0.81 3.07
N THR A 69 11.81 0.77 2.13
CA THR A 69 11.99 1.06 0.70
C THR A 69 10.91 2.04 0.28
N ARG A 70 11.27 2.93 -0.65
CA ARG A 70 10.28 3.83 -1.24
C ARG A 70 9.27 2.97 -1.99
N PHE A 71 8.00 3.38 -2.01
CA PHE A 71 6.94 2.63 -2.70
C PHE A 71 7.28 2.29 -4.17
N VAL A 72 8.11 3.13 -4.80
CA VAL A 72 8.62 2.94 -6.16
C VAL A 72 9.58 1.76 -6.33
N GLU A 73 10.12 1.21 -5.24
CA GLU A 73 11.14 0.14 -5.21
C GLU A 73 10.57 -1.21 -4.79
N TRP A 74 9.25 -1.31 -4.56
CA TRP A 74 8.65 -2.53 -4.04
C TRP A 74 8.67 -3.64 -5.08
N LYS A 75 9.32 -4.75 -4.72
CA LYS A 75 9.41 -5.98 -5.51
C LYS A 75 8.34 -6.99 -5.09
N CYS A 76 8.21 -8.06 -5.86
CA CYS A 76 7.25 -9.14 -5.59
C CYS A 76 7.42 -9.74 -4.19
N GLU A 77 8.67 -9.90 -3.74
CA GLU A 77 9.01 -10.48 -2.44
C GLU A 77 8.46 -9.62 -1.29
N ASN A 78 8.52 -8.30 -1.44
CA ASN A 78 7.98 -7.36 -0.46
C ASN A 78 6.46 -7.45 -0.35
N LEU A 79 5.78 -7.67 -1.48
CA LEU A 79 4.32 -7.73 -1.57
C LEU A 79 3.74 -9.08 -1.13
N ASN A 80 4.53 -10.15 -1.17
CA ASN A 80 4.09 -11.49 -0.77
C ASN A 80 3.72 -11.58 0.71
N PHE A 81 4.29 -10.73 1.57
CA PHE A 81 3.94 -10.70 3.00
C PHE A 81 2.59 -10.02 3.29
N LEU A 82 2.00 -9.36 2.30
CA LEU A 82 0.75 -8.63 2.48
C LEU A 82 -0.46 -9.54 2.33
N THR A 83 -1.50 -9.21 3.08
CA THR A 83 -2.81 -9.85 2.95
C THR A 83 -3.45 -9.44 1.63
N VAL A 84 -4.43 -10.21 1.16
CA VAL A 84 -5.18 -9.85 -0.06
C VAL A 84 -5.84 -8.49 0.09
N GLU A 85 -6.41 -8.20 1.26
CA GLU A 85 -7.09 -6.92 1.51
C GLU A 85 -6.13 -5.73 1.49
N LEU A 86 -4.93 -5.89 2.08
CA LEU A 86 -3.89 -4.87 1.99
C LEU A 86 -3.45 -4.63 0.54
N LEU A 87 -3.25 -5.70 -0.24
CA LEU A 87 -2.90 -5.58 -1.66
C LEU A 87 -3.98 -4.88 -2.47
N LYS A 88 -5.27 -5.15 -2.18
CA LYS A 88 -6.39 -4.43 -2.79
C LYS A 88 -6.35 -2.94 -2.46
N ASN A 89 -6.15 -2.59 -1.20
CA ASN A 89 -6.07 -1.21 -0.74
C ASN A 89 -4.87 -0.48 -1.35
N MET A 90 -3.74 -1.16 -1.49
CA MET A 90 -2.56 -0.64 -2.18
C MET A 90 -2.79 -0.39 -3.66
N CYS A 91 -3.44 -1.33 -4.37
CA CYS A 91 -3.88 -1.12 -5.74
C CYS A 91 -4.83 0.08 -5.83
N SER A 92 -5.79 0.22 -4.93
CA SER A 92 -6.73 1.36 -4.89
C SER A 92 -6.01 2.69 -4.68
N LEU A 93 -5.05 2.76 -3.76
CA LEU A 93 -4.23 3.95 -3.52
C LEU A 93 -3.42 4.38 -4.75
N LYS A 94 -3.08 3.44 -5.63
CA LYS A 94 -2.43 3.71 -6.92
C LYS A 94 -3.39 3.82 -8.09
N GLY A 95 -4.69 3.70 -7.85
CA GLY A 95 -5.73 3.72 -8.88
C GLY A 95 -5.66 2.54 -9.86
N PHE A 96 -5.07 1.43 -9.44
CA PHE A 96 -5.03 0.15 -10.15
C PHE A 96 -6.27 -0.69 -9.82
N LYS A 97 -6.61 -1.65 -10.69
CA LYS A 97 -7.73 -2.58 -10.46
C LYS A 97 -7.48 -3.42 -9.21
N ARG A 98 -8.51 -3.63 -8.38
CA ARG A 98 -8.45 -4.36 -7.09
C ARG A 98 -9.03 -5.78 -7.08
N SER A 99 -9.38 -6.34 -8.23
CA SER A 99 -9.99 -7.69 -8.31
C SER A 99 -8.96 -8.79 -8.58
N GLY A 100 -9.23 -10.01 -8.15
CA GLY A 100 -8.42 -11.18 -8.48
C GLY A 100 -7.76 -11.86 -7.28
N LYS A 101 -7.01 -12.92 -7.57
CA LYS A 101 -6.24 -13.68 -6.56
C LYS A 101 -5.02 -12.88 -6.08
N LYS A 102 -4.42 -13.29 -4.96
CA LYS A 102 -3.23 -12.62 -4.38
C LYS A 102 -2.10 -12.43 -5.40
N SER A 103 -1.72 -13.50 -6.10
CA SER A 103 -0.68 -13.47 -7.14
C SER A 103 -0.99 -12.50 -8.29
N GLU A 104 -2.27 -12.42 -8.71
CA GLU A 104 -2.71 -11.49 -9.74
C GLU A 104 -2.65 -10.03 -9.30
N LEU A 105 -2.95 -9.75 -8.03
CA LEU A 105 -2.82 -8.41 -7.45
C LEU A 105 -1.36 -7.97 -7.38
N ILE A 106 -0.46 -8.86 -6.91
CA ILE A 106 0.98 -8.60 -6.85
C ILE A 106 1.53 -8.32 -8.26
N ASN A 107 1.28 -9.21 -9.21
CA ASN A 107 1.76 -9.04 -10.58
C ASN A 107 1.22 -7.76 -11.23
N ARG A 108 -0.07 -7.47 -11.05
CA ARG A 108 -0.68 -6.23 -11.54
C ARG A 108 -0.02 -5.01 -10.93
N PHE A 109 0.19 -5.01 -9.63
CA PHE A 109 0.79 -3.90 -8.92
C PHE A 109 2.20 -3.61 -9.43
N VAL A 110 3.07 -4.62 -9.50
CA VAL A 110 4.45 -4.48 -9.97
C VAL A 110 4.49 -4.03 -11.42
N THR A 111 3.71 -4.68 -12.28
CA THR A 111 3.64 -4.34 -13.71
C THR A 111 3.15 -2.91 -13.94
N ALA A 112 2.07 -2.51 -13.26
CA ALA A 112 1.51 -1.17 -13.40
C ALA A 112 2.44 -0.10 -12.79
N GLN A 113 3.09 -0.39 -11.66
CA GLN A 113 4.06 0.51 -11.03
C GLN A 113 5.29 0.73 -11.91
N ALA A 114 5.83 -0.34 -12.52
CA ALA A 114 6.93 -0.24 -13.47
C ALA A 114 6.54 0.61 -14.68
N LEU A 115 5.34 0.40 -15.22
CA LEU A 115 4.84 1.21 -16.34
C LEU A 115 4.64 2.68 -15.94
N CYS A 116 4.07 2.96 -14.76
CA CYS A 116 3.97 4.33 -14.25
C CYS A 116 5.33 5.00 -14.06
N ASN A 117 6.38 4.25 -13.71
CA ASN A 117 7.72 4.80 -13.59
C ASN A 117 8.29 5.20 -14.96
N VAL A 118 8.15 4.35 -15.98
CA VAL A 118 8.51 4.68 -17.36
C VAL A 118 7.74 5.90 -17.86
N LEU A 119 6.43 5.93 -17.63
CA LEU A 119 5.58 7.01 -18.12
C LEU A 119 5.72 8.31 -17.32
N ARG A 120 6.40 8.33 -16.16
CA ARG A 120 6.45 9.51 -15.29
C ARG A 120 7.10 10.71 -15.96
N GLN A 121 8.06 10.48 -16.85
CA GLN A 121 8.82 11.54 -17.52
C GLN A 121 8.06 12.23 -18.66
N TYR A 122 6.90 11.71 -19.06
CA TYR A 122 6.13 12.25 -20.19
C TYR A 122 4.86 12.95 -19.70
N THR A 123 4.65 14.21 -20.04
CA THR A 123 3.41 14.95 -19.75
C THR A 123 2.35 14.69 -20.83
N LYS A 124 1.24 15.43 -20.79
CA LYS A 124 0.21 15.34 -21.84
C LYS A 124 0.68 15.91 -23.18
N ASP A 125 1.62 16.84 -23.15
CA ASP A 125 2.15 17.49 -24.34
C ASP A 125 3.25 16.64 -25.00
N ASP A 126 3.77 15.64 -24.28
CA ASP A 126 4.84 14.74 -24.72
C ASP A 126 4.34 13.49 -25.48
N ILE A 127 3.11 13.50 -26.03
CA ILE A 127 2.56 12.35 -26.77
C ILE A 127 3.46 11.99 -27.96
N GLN A 128 3.88 13.01 -28.71
CA GLN A 128 4.78 12.86 -29.86
C GLN A 128 6.12 12.26 -29.40
N LEU A 129 6.73 12.85 -28.36
CA LEU A 129 8.00 12.41 -27.81
C LEU A 129 7.95 10.96 -27.32
N LEU A 130 6.89 10.56 -26.60
CA LEU A 130 6.69 9.18 -26.17
C LEU A 130 6.51 8.24 -27.36
N ALA A 131 5.73 8.66 -28.37
CA ALA A 131 5.54 7.88 -29.58
C ALA A 131 6.88 7.66 -30.29
N ASP A 132 7.72 8.68 -30.43
CA ASP A 132 9.02 8.58 -31.12
C ASP A 132 10.05 7.76 -30.35
N SER A 133 10.01 7.82 -29.01
CA SER A 133 10.93 7.11 -28.11
C SER A 133 10.82 5.58 -28.15
N TYR A 134 9.71 5.01 -28.65
CA TYR A 134 9.45 3.57 -28.63
C TYR A 134 8.96 3.05 -29.98
N LYS A 135 9.18 1.78 -30.26
CA LYS A 135 8.58 1.10 -31.42
C LYS A 135 7.10 0.84 -31.17
N GLY A 136 6.29 0.79 -32.25
CA GLY A 136 4.84 0.53 -32.13
C GLY A 136 4.51 -0.78 -31.40
N ARG A 137 5.34 -1.83 -31.57
CA ARG A 137 5.20 -3.10 -30.84
C ARG A 137 5.39 -2.92 -29.34
N GLU A 138 6.33 -2.10 -28.90
CA GLU A 138 6.60 -1.86 -27.48
C GLU A 138 5.46 -1.09 -26.82
N LEU A 139 4.94 -0.05 -27.47
CA LEU A 139 3.76 0.68 -27.01
C LEU A 139 2.53 -0.24 -26.89
N LYS A 140 2.34 -1.15 -27.85
CA LYS A 140 1.27 -2.16 -27.82
C LYS A 140 1.42 -3.08 -26.61
N GLU A 141 2.62 -3.55 -26.29
CA GLU A 141 2.88 -4.37 -25.10
C GLU A 141 2.65 -3.59 -23.80
N MET A 142 3.05 -2.32 -23.74
CA MET A 142 2.76 -1.45 -22.60
C MET A 142 1.25 -1.28 -22.37
N LEU A 143 0.47 -1.09 -23.45
CA LEU A 143 -0.99 -0.99 -23.36
C LEU A 143 -1.64 -2.30 -22.89
N LYS A 144 -1.15 -3.46 -23.36
CA LYS A 144 -1.59 -4.76 -22.85
C LYS A 144 -1.32 -4.88 -21.35
N LYS A 145 -0.13 -4.48 -20.89
CA LYS A 145 0.25 -4.44 -19.47
C LYS A 145 -0.64 -3.51 -18.65
N ALA A 146 -1.00 -2.35 -19.20
CA ALA A 146 -1.95 -1.40 -18.61
C ALA A 146 -3.39 -1.96 -18.51
N ARG A 147 -3.68 -3.08 -19.20
CA ARG A 147 -5.01 -3.67 -19.39
C ARG A 147 -6.03 -2.68 -19.97
N THR A 148 -5.56 -1.68 -20.71
CA THR A 148 -6.39 -0.65 -21.35
C THR A 148 -7.02 -1.15 -22.64
N VAL A 149 -6.44 -2.15 -23.29
CA VAL A 149 -6.94 -2.70 -24.55
C VAL A 149 -7.93 -3.83 -24.24
N HIS A 150 -9.21 -3.49 -24.18
CA HIS A 150 -10.28 -4.49 -24.25
C HIS A 150 -10.43 -4.89 -25.71
N LYS A 151 -9.88 -6.05 -26.11
CA LYS A 151 -10.19 -6.73 -27.38
C LYS A 151 -10.27 -5.81 -28.62
N VAL A 152 -9.39 -4.82 -28.75
CA VAL A 152 -9.41 -3.98 -29.95
C VAL A 152 -8.74 -4.77 -31.07
N SER A 153 -9.55 -5.31 -31.99
CA SER A 153 -9.08 -6.03 -33.18
C SER A 153 -8.26 -5.14 -34.10
N VAL A 154 -8.48 -3.82 -34.03
CA VAL A 154 -7.74 -2.81 -34.78
C VAL A 154 -6.54 -2.32 -33.97
N VAL A 155 -5.34 -2.46 -34.53
CA VAL A 155 -4.12 -1.93 -33.91
C VAL A 155 -4.16 -0.40 -33.99
N PRO A 156 -4.23 0.34 -32.87
CA PRO A 156 -4.24 1.80 -32.92
C PRO A 156 -2.94 2.32 -33.52
N VAL A 157 -2.99 3.47 -34.19
CA VAL A 157 -1.81 4.19 -34.67
C VAL A 157 -0.89 4.53 -33.48
N LYS A 158 0.42 4.62 -33.71
CA LYS A 158 1.47 4.83 -32.69
C LYS A 158 1.14 5.95 -31.69
N TYR A 159 0.69 7.10 -32.19
CA TYR A 159 0.31 8.26 -31.37
C TYR A 159 -0.91 8.01 -30.48
N ALA A 160 -1.92 7.31 -31.00
CA ALA A 160 -3.09 6.93 -30.20
C ALA A 160 -2.69 5.98 -29.05
N MET A 161 -1.70 5.09 -29.28
CA MET A 161 -1.19 4.24 -28.21
C MET A 161 -0.45 5.04 -27.13
N ALA A 162 0.42 5.98 -27.53
CA ALA A 162 1.13 6.86 -26.61
C ALA A 162 0.15 7.72 -25.77
N ALA A 163 -0.83 8.35 -26.43
CA ALA A 163 -1.88 9.11 -25.76
C ALA A 163 -2.70 8.24 -24.78
N GLY A 164 -3.05 7.02 -25.18
CA GLY A 164 -3.75 6.06 -24.33
C GLY A 164 -2.96 5.68 -23.07
N LEU A 165 -1.64 5.54 -23.18
CA LEU A 165 -0.76 5.26 -22.04
C LEU A 165 -0.68 6.44 -21.06
N ILE A 166 -0.50 7.66 -21.58
CA ILE A 166 -0.47 8.88 -20.76
C ILE A 166 -1.82 9.07 -20.05
N SER A 167 -2.93 8.94 -20.79
CA SER A 167 -4.28 9.03 -20.23
C SER A 167 -4.56 7.97 -19.16
N TRP A 168 -4.12 6.73 -19.39
CA TRP A 168 -4.24 5.66 -18.39
C TRP A 168 -3.49 5.99 -17.09
N ARG A 169 -2.25 6.46 -17.20
CA ARG A 169 -1.44 6.85 -16.04
C ARG A 169 -2.12 7.97 -15.27
N ASP A 170 -2.57 9.02 -15.95
CA ASP A 170 -3.27 10.15 -15.34
C ASP A 170 -4.57 9.71 -14.66
N GLY A 171 -5.28 8.76 -15.28
CA GLY A 171 -6.45 8.12 -14.71
C GLY A 171 -6.13 7.33 -13.43
N CYS A 172 -5.00 6.61 -13.39
CA CYS A 172 -4.53 5.92 -12.19
C CYS A 172 -4.23 6.92 -11.06
N LEU A 173 -3.48 7.99 -11.35
CA LEU A 173 -3.19 9.04 -10.37
C LEU A 173 -4.46 9.68 -9.82
N SER A 174 -5.41 10.01 -10.71
CA SER A 174 -6.68 10.62 -10.33
C SER A 174 -7.53 9.71 -9.46
N ARG A 175 -7.66 8.42 -9.82
CA ARG A 175 -8.38 7.43 -9.01
C ARG A 175 -7.72 7.21 -7.64
N GLY A 176 -6.39 7.11 -7.61
CA GLY A 176 -5.63 6.95 -6.38
C GLY A 176 -5.80 8.14 -5.44
N MET A 177 -5.76 9.37 -5.98
CA MET A 177 -5.99 10.59 -5.20
C MET A 177 -7.42 10.65 -4.65
N ARG A 178 -8.43 10.24 -5.44
CA ARG A 178 -9.83 10.17 -4.98
C ARG A 178 -9.96 9.21 -3.79
N PHE A 179 -9.45 7.98 -3.94
CA PHE A 179 -9.46 6.98 -2.86
C PHE A 179 -8.74 7.49 -1.60
N TYR A 180 -7.60 8.15 -1.76
CA TYR A 180 -6.88 8.75 -0.63
C TYR A 180 -7.72 9.82 0.09
N LYS A 181 -8.39 10.71 -0.65
CA LYS A 181 -9.28 11.73 -0.09
C LYS A 181 -10.44 11.10 0.68
N GLU A 182 -11.07 10.08 0.12
CA GLU A 182 -12.15 9.32 0.77
C GLU A 182 -11.67 8.70 2.10
N CYS A 183 -10.53 8.01 2.11
CA CYS A 183 -9.97 7.45 3.34
C CYS A 183 -9.64 8.53 4.38
N LYS A 184 -9.12 9.68 3.94
CA LYS A 184 -8.80 10.80 4.84
C LYS A 184 -10.06 11.37 5.48
N GLU A 185 -11.14 11.49 4.71
CA GLU A 185 -12.41 11.99 5.20
C GLU A 185 -13.09 11.01 6.17
N GLN A 186 -13.11 9.72 5.84
CA GLN A 186 -13.60 8.68 6.76
C GLN A 186 -12.86 8.71 8.10
N LEU A 187 -11.53 8.89 8.06
CA LEU A 187 -10.73 8.99 9.27
C LEU A 187 -11.07 10.25 10.10
N ARG A 188 -11.43 11.36 9.45
CA ARG A 188 -11.88 12.58 10.13
C ARG A 188 -13.18 12.33 10.89
N VAL A 189 -14.17 11.76 10.21
CA VAL A 189 -15.49 11.41 10.80
C VAL A 189 -15.34 10.45 11.98
N ILE A 190 -14.49 9.42 11.86
CA ILE A 190 -14.23 8.47 12.96
C ILE A 190 -13.66 9.18 14.19
N LYS A 191 -12.75 10.13 14.00
CA LYS A 191 -12.15 10.89 15.12
C LYS A 191 -13.17 11.82 15.78
N GLU A 192 -14.01 12.48 14.99
CA GLU A 192 -15.08 13.34 15.50
C GLU A 192 -16.08 12.53 16.34
N ARG A 193 -16.50 11.35 15.84
CA ARG A 193 -17.39 10.44 16.60
C ARG A 193 -16.77 9.98 17.92
N ARG A 194 -15.47 9.66 17.93
CA ARG A 194 -14.77 9.30 19.17
C ARG A 194 -14.75 10.43 20.18
N ARG A 195 -14.45 11.65 19.74
CA ARG A 195 -14.50 12.84 20.61
C ARG A 195 -15.89 13.08 21.19
N GLN A 196 -16.93 12.92 20.38
CA GLN A 196 -18.31 13.07 20.82
C GLN A 196 -18.69 12.00 21.86
N ALA A 197 -18.31 10.74 21.64
CA ALA A 197 -18.53 9.66 22.60
C ALA A 197 -17.79 9.93 23.92
N GLU A 198 -16.52 10.33 23.87
CA GLU A 198 -15.72 10.70 25.05
C GLU A 198 -16.36 11.88 25.82
N SER A 199 -16.88 12.90 25.11
CA SER A 199 -17.60 14.01 25.75
C SER A 199 -18.93 13.59 26.39
N GLN A 200 -19.67 12.66 25.79
CA GLN A 200 -20.92 12.14 26.34
C GLN A 200 -20.70 11.30 27.60
N GLU A 201 -19.66 10.46 27.60
CA GLU A 201 -19.26 9.68 28.79
C GLU A 201 -18.87 10.58 29.96
N LEU A 202 -18.17 11.70 29.71
CA LEU A 202 -17.80 12.67 30.73
C LEU A 202 -18.98 13.46 31.32
N VAL A 203 -20.08 13.63 30.57
CA VAL A 203 -21.30 14.28 31.06
C VAL A 203 -22.18 13.30 31.84
N ALA A 204 -22.08 12.00 31.54
CA ALA A 204 -22.84 10.95 32.20
C ALA A 204 -22.21 10.46 33.51
N ALA A 205 -20.91 10.72 33.72
CA ALA A 205 -20.15 10.36 34.92
C ALA A 205 -20.17 11.47 35.97
#